data_AF-A0A524QHM4-F1
#
_entry.id   AF-A0A524QHM4-F1
#
_cell.length_a   1.000
_cell.length_b   1.000
_cell.length_c   1.000
_cell.angle_alpha   90.00
_cell.angle_beta   90.00
_cell.angle_gamma   90.00
#
_symmetry.space_group_name_H-M   'P 1'
#
loop_
_entity.id
_entity.type
_entity.pdbx_description
1 polymer ?
#
loop_
_entity_poly.entity_id
_entity_poly.type
_entity_poly.pdbx_seq_one_letter_code
_entity_poly.pdbx_strand_id
1 'polypeptide(L)'
;MSADEKTRQRIEALVTSNPVVLFMKGTREQPQCGFSAATVGILDALLPDYVTVNVLEDPAIREGIKAYSDWPTVPQLYIDKEFTGGCDVVKQLFSSGALHEALGVEAPDRTPPEIEISDTAAEVMRNALEGQPGMAVHLSIDGRWQHNFALG
;
A
#
# COMPACT_ATOMS: atom_id res chain seq x y z
N MET A 1 -23.41 -30.41 8.68
CA MET A 1 -22.54 -29.22 8.55
C MET A 1 -23.42 -28.04 8.12
N SER A 2 -23.37 -26.92 8.86
CA SER A 2 -24.13 -25.71 8.51
C SER A 2 -23.61 -25.08 7.22
N ALA A 3 -24.41 -24.23 6.59
CA ALA A 3 -23.99 -23.49 5.40
C ALA A 3 -22.77 -22.60 5.69
N ASP A 4 -22.71 -22.01 6.88
CA ASP A 4 -21.62 -21.13 7.31
C ASP A 4 -20.29 -21.87 7.43
N GLU A 5 -20.28 -23.09 7.98
CA GLU A 5 -19.05 -23.87 8.11
C GLU A 5 -18.49 -24.28 6.74
N LYS A 6 -19.35 -24.57 5.75
CA LYS A 6 -18.91 -24.86 4.38
C LYS A 6 -18.27 -23.62 3.73
N THR A 7 -18.85 -22.45 3.93
CA THR A 7 -18.30 -21.18 3.42
C THR A 7 -16.95 -20.88 4.06
N ARG A 8 -16.84 -21.05 5.38
CA ARG A 8 -15.59 -20.88 6.11
C ARG A 8 -14.48 -21.78 5.57
N GLN A 9 -14.78 -23.06 5.34
CA GLN A 9 -13.84 -24.02 4.75
C GLN A 9 -13.43 -23.65 3.32
N ARG A 10 -14.35 -23.10 2.51
CA ARG A 10 -14.01 -22.59 1.17
C ARG A 10 -13.04 -21.42 1.23
N ILE A 11 -13.26 -20.46 2.14
CA ILE A 11 -12.37 -19.31 2.36
C ILE A 11 -11.00 -19.80 2.84
N GLU A 12 -10.97 -20.66 3.85
CA GLU A 12 -9.76 -21.27 4.39
C GLU A 12 -8.94 -21.97 3.29
N ALA A 13 -9.61 -22.75 2.44
CA ALA A 13 -8.95 -23.44 1.33
C ALA A 13 -8.37 -22.47 0.30
N LEU A 14 -9.08 -21.36 -0.01
CA LEU A 14 -8.60 -20.33 -0.94
C LEU A 14 -7.34 -19.66 -0.39
N VAL A 15 -7.35 -19.20 0.86
CA VAL A 15 -6.18 -18.51 1.47
C VAL A 15 -5.03 -19.47 1.73
N THR A 16 -5.31 -20.75 1.99
CA THR A 16 -4.27 -21.77 2.24
C THR A 16 -3.57 -22.25 0.97
N SER A 17 -4.30 -22.32 -0.14
CA SER A 17 -3.79 -22.88 -1.41
C SER A 17 -3.03 -21.87 -2.26
N ASN A 18 -3.09 -20.59 -1.93
CA ASN A 18 -2.55 -19.50 -2.74
C ASN A 18 -1.77 -18.53 -1.85
N PRO A 19 -0.55 -18.11 -2.25
CA PRO A 19 0.27 -17.21 -1.45
C PRO A 19 -0.35 -15.82 -1.33
N VAL A 20 -1.04 -15.34 -2.38
CA VAL A 20 -1.70 -14.02 -2.38
C VAL A 20 -3.13 -14.18 -2.88
N VAL A 21 -4.10 -13.77 -2.06
CA VAL A 21 -5.53 -13.80 -2.38
C VAL A 21 -6.18 -12.47 -2.08
N LEU A 22 -6.89 -11.92 -3.07
CA LEU A 22 -7.66 -10.69 -2.95
C LEU A 22 -9.16 -10.98 -3.08
N PHE A 23 -9.91 -10.82 -2.00
CA PHE A 23 -11.37 -10.80 -2.05
C PHE A 23 -11.84 -9.39 -2.42
N MET A 24 -12.53 -9.24 -3.54
CA MET A 24 -12.84 -7.92 -4.11
C MET A 24 -14.20 -7.88 -4.81
N LYS A 25 -14.67 -6.67 -5.14
CA LYS A 25 -15.89 -6.45 -5.91
C LYS A 25 -15.53 -6.36 -7.40
N GLY A 26 -16.00 -7.31 -8.21
CA GLY A 26 -15.60 -7.47 -9.60
C GLY A 26 -14.40 -8.40 -9.76
N THR A 27 -13.76 -8.38 -10.93
CA THR A 27 -12.55 -9.17 -11.23
C THR A 27 -11.34 -8.26 -11.37
N ARG A 28 -10.14 -8.84 -11.44
CA ARG A 28 -8.88 -8.11 -11.69
C ARG A 28 -8.97 -7.23 -12.94
N GLU A 29 -9.55 -7.75 -14.02
CA GLU A 29 -9.72 -7.05 -15.30
C GLU A 29 -10.87 -6.04 -15.29
N GLN A 30 -11.90 -6.31 -14.47
CA GLN A 30 -13.12 -5.51 -14.39
C GLN A 30 -13.51 -5.23 -12.94
N PRO A 31 -12.76 -4.39 -12.21
CA PRO A 31 -13.09 -4.02 -10.84
C PRO A 31 -14.36 -3.17 -10.82
N GLN A 32 -15.30 -3.51 -9.94
CA GLN A 32 -16.61 -2.85 -9.82
C GLN A 32 -16.72 -1.91 -8.61
N CYS A 33 -15.58 -1.58 -8.00
CA CYS A 33 -15.49 -0.66 -6.86
C CYS A 33 -14.14 0.05 -6.87
N GLY A 34 -14.12 1.36 -6.61
CA GLY A 34 -12.89 2.15 -6.62
C GLY A 34 -11.81 1.67 -5.63
N PHE A 35 -12.22 1.15 -4.46
CA PHE A 35 -11.28 0.54 -3.50
C PHE A 35 -10.67 -0.75 -4.04
N SER A 36 -11.49 -1.61 -4.68
CA SER A 36 -11.02 -2.83 -5.33
C SER A 36 -10.07 -2.51 -6.50
N ALA A 37 -10.41 -1.51 -7.33
CA ALA A 37 -9.55 -1.05 -8.42
C ALA A 37 -8.19 -0.52 -7.90
N ALA A 38 -8.20 0.24 -6.80
CA ALA A 38 -6.97 0.76 -6.20
C ALA A 38 -6.08 -0.38 -5.65
N THR A 39 -6.66 -1.38 -4.98
CA THR A 39 -5.89 -2.53 -4.48
C THR A 39 -5.32 -3.37 -5.62
N VAL A 40 -6.10 -3.63 -6.68
CA VAL A 40 -5.62 -4.30 -7.90
C VAL A 40 -4.45 -3.54 -8.52
N GLY A 41 -4.56 -2.22 -8.68
CA GLY A 41 -3.48 -1.41 -9.28
C GLY A 41 -2.17 -1.47 -8.49
N ILE A 42 -2.23 -1.57 -7.15
CA ILE A 42 -1.05 -1.77 -6.32
C ILE A 42 -0.45 -3.16 -6.54
N LEU A 43 -1.27 -4.21 -6.48
CA LEU A 43 -0.77 -5.58 -6.63
C LEU A 43 -0.24 -5.84 -8.04
N ASP A 44 -0.87 -5.30 -9.08
CA ASP A 44 -0.42 -5.42 -10.47
C ASP A 44 0.93 -4.73 -10.71
N ALA A 45 1.25 -3.70 -9.94
CA ALA A 45 2.55 -3.04 -10.01
C ALA A 45 3.67 -3.86 -9.34
N LEU A 46 3.32 -4.79 -8.43
CA LEU A 46 4.27 -5.56 -7.63
C LEU A 46 4.41 -7.00 -8.05
N LEU A 47 3.33 -7.61 -8.53
CA LEU A 47 3.22 -9.03 -8.76
C LEU A 47 2.79 -9.32 -10.20
N PRO A 48 3.42 -10.32 -10.85
CA PRO A 48 2.94 -10.78 -12.14
C PRO A 48 1.57 -11.47 -12.02
N ASP A 49 1.32 -12.20 -10.92
CA ASP A 49 0.10 -12.97 -10.72
C ASP A 49 -0.30 -13.12 -9.24
N TYR A 50 -1.60 -13.28 -9.01
CA TYR A 50 -2.25 -13.53 -7.71
C TYR A 50 -3.72 -13.91 -7.92
N VAL A 51 -4.34 -14.54 -6.92
CA VAL A 51 -5.75 -14.97 -7.03
C VAL A 51 -6.68 -13.85 -6.60
N THR A 52 -7.73 -13.61 -7.39
CA THR A 52 -8.86 -12.74 -7.00
C THR A 52 -10.14 -13.52 -6.84
N VAL A 53 -10.97 -13.13 -5.87
CA VAL A 53 -12.29 -13.72 -5.63
C VAL A 53 -13.34 -12.62 -5.72
N ASN A 54 -14.24 -12.74 -6.71
CA ASN A 54 -15.34 -11.80 -6.90
C ASN A 54 -16.47 -12.06 -5.90
N VAL A 55 -16.55 -11.25 -4.84
CA VAL A 55 -17.56 -11.42 -3.79
C VAL A 55 -18.97 -11.03 -4.25
N LEU A 56 -19.12 -10.41 -5.43
CA LEU A 56 -20.45 -10.07 -5.97
C LEU A 56 -21.18 -11.29 -6.54
N GLU A 57 -20.45 -12.34 -6.93
CA GLU A 57 -21.01 -13.56 -7.49
C GLU A 57 -21.50 -14.55 -6.41
N ASP A 58 -20.95 -14.46 -5.20
CA ASP A 58 -21.28 -15.36 -4.09
C ASP A 58 -21.55 -14.56 -2.80
N PRO A 59 -22.84 -14.31 -2.47
CA PRO A 59 -23.22 -13.61 -1.24
C PRO A 59 -22.75 -14.30 0.04
N ALA A 60 -22.59 -15.63 0.03
CA ALA A 60 -22.11 -16.36 1.19
C ALA A 60 -20.62 -16.07 1.42
N ILE A 61 -19.80 -16.05 0.36
CA ILE A 61 -18.39 -15.62 0.46
C ILE A 61 -18.30 -14.16 0.89
N ARG A 62 -19.17 -13.28 0.37
CA ARG A 62 -19.17 -11.85 0.72
C ARG A 62 -19.36 -11.58 2.20
N GLU A 63 -20.29 -12.26 2.85
CA GLU A 63 -20.50 -12.10 4.29
C GLU A 63 -19.55 -12.98 5.10
N GLY A 64 -19.24 -14.17 4.59
CA GLY A 64 -18.32 -15.11 5.23
C GLY A 64 -16.90 -14.56 5.37
N ILE A 65 -16.37 -13.84 4.38
CA ILE A 65 -15.02 -13.28 4.45
C ILE A 65 -14.91 -12.21 5.53
N LYS A 66 -15.94 -11.39 5.72
CA LYS A 66 -15.97 -10.37 6.78
C LYS A 66 -15.96 -11.00 8.17
N ALA A 67 -16.72 -12.07 8.35
CA ALA A 67 -16.76 -12.81 9.61
C ALA A 67 -15.46 -13.59 9.85
N TYR A 68 -14.85 -14.14 8.80
CA TYR A 68 -13.60 -14.89 8.88
C TYR A 68 -12.41 -14.01 9.31
N SER A 69 -12.35 -12.78 8.80
CA SER A 69 -11.28 -11.82 9.08
C SER A 69 -11.53 -10.92 10.31
N ASP A 70 -12.74 -10.97 10.88
CA ASP A 70 -13.28 -9.94 11.78
C ASP A 70 -13.10 -8.51 11.21
N TRP A 71 -13.42 -8.34 9.92
CA TRP A 71 -13.25 -7.08 9.20
C TRP A 71 -14.48 -6.72 8.36
N PRO A 72 -15.07 -5.51 8.52
CA PRO A 72 -16.40 -5.23 8.01
C PRO A 72 -16.48 -4.96 6.50
N THR A 73 -15.35 -4.70 5.83
CA THR A 73 -15.32 -4.18 4.45
C THR A 73 -14.53 -5.05 3.48
N VAL A 74 -14.75 -4.81 2.19
CA VAL A 74 -13.96 -5.37 1.07
C VAL A 74 -13.49 -4.19 0.20
N PRO A 75 -12.33 -4.28 -0.47
CA PRO A 75 -11.49 -5.47 -0.66
C PRO A 75 -10.74 -5.92 0.61
N GLN A 76 -10.36 -7.19 0.66
CA GLN A 76 -9.51 -7.78 1.71
C GLN A 76 -8.37 -8.59 1.08
N LEU A 77 -7.14 -8.28 1.48
CA LEU A 77 -5.92 -8.94 1.01
C LEU A 77 -5.42 -9.95 2.05
N TYR A 78 -5.04 -11.12 1.57
CA TYR A 78 -4.34 -12.16 2.30
C TYR A 78 -2.99 -12.43 1.66
N ILE A 79 -1.95 -12.52 2.47
CA ILE A 79 -0.59 -12.92 2.09
C ILE A 79 -0.18 -14.05 3.03
N ASP A 80 0.25 -15.17 2.47
CA ASP A 80 0.68 -16.36 3.21
C ASP A 80 -0.30 -16.78 4.31
N LYS A 81 -1.60 -16.81 3.96
CA LYS A 81 -2.73 -17.18 4.82
C LYS A 81 -3.09 -16.16 5.90
N GLU A 82 -2.28 -15.12 6.07
CA GLU A 82 -2.51 -14.07 7.05
C GLU A 82 -3.31 -12.93 6.43
N PHE A 83 -4.27 -12.41 7.21
CA PHE A 83 -5.04 -11.23 6.81
C PHE A 83 -4.14 -10.00 6.86
N THR A 84 -3.86 -9.41 5.70
CA THR A 84 -3.00 -8.22 5.58
C THR A 84 -3.78 -6.92 5.81
N GLY A 85 -5.03 -6.86 5.35
CA GLY A 85 -5.88 -5.69 5.54
C GLY A 85 -6.81 -5.35 4.37
N GLY A 86 -7.57 -4.27 4.55
CA GLY A 86 -8.37 -3.67 3.49
C GLY A 86 -7.59 -2.66 2.63
N CYS A 87 -8.27 -2.01 1.67
CA CYS A 87 -7.64 -1.10 0.71
C CYS A 87 -6.73 -0.03 1.34
N ASP A 88 -7.15 0.64 2.41
CA ASP A 88 -6.37 1.75 3.00
C ASP A 88 -5.12 1.25 3.72
N VAL A 89 -5.22 0.07 4.38
CA VAL A 89 -4.06 -0.60 4.98
C VAL A 89 -3.07 -1.00 3.90
N VAL A 90 -3.54 -1.60 2.79
CA VAL A 90 -2.67 -1.97 1.65
C VAL A 90 -1.97 -0.74 1.07
N LYS A 91 -2.66 0.40 0.91
CA LYS A 91 -2.05 1.67 0.45
C LYS A 91 -0.97 2.17 1.41
N GLN A 92 -1.21 2.06 2.71
CA GLN A 92 -0.24 2.45 3.74
C GLN A 92 1.00 1.55 3.69
N LEU A 93 0.82 0.23 3.63
CA LEU A 93 1.91 -0.75 3.54
C LEU A 93 2.73 -0.60 2.25
N PHE A 94 2.06 -0.27 1.14
CA PHE A 94 2.72 0.06 -0.12
C PHE A 94 3.61 1.31 0.04
N SER A 95 3.03 2.39 0.56
CA SER A 95 3.72 3.66 0.81
C SER A 95 4.86 3.54 1.81
N SER A 96 4.76 2.64 2.79
CA SER A 96 5.80 2.39 3.79
C SER A 96 6.81 1.33 3.35
N GLY A 97 6.61 0.64 2.22
CA GLY A 97 7.52 -0.39 1.71
C GLY A 97 7.32 -1.75 2.37
N ALA A 98 6.64 -1.81 3.52
CA ALA A 98 6.33 -3.06 4.23
C ALA A 98 5.54 -4.07 3.37
N LEU A 99 4.73 -3.59 2.40
CA LEU A 99 4.05 -4.49 1.46
C LEU A 99 5.05 -5.22 0.54
N HIS A 100 6.16 -4.58 0.16
CA HIS A 100 7.16 -5.19 -0.70
C HIS A 100 7.87 -6.33 0.04
N GLU A 101 8.25 -6.07 1.30
CA GLU A 101 8.82 -7.07 2.20
C GLU A 101 7.87 -8.25 2.40
N ALA A 102 6.59 -7.98 2.69
CA ALA A 102 5.58 -9.03 2.87
C ALA A 102 5.36 -9.89 1.61
N LEU A 103 5.50 -9.29 0.43
CA LEU A 103 5.37 -9.98 -0.86
C LEU A 103 6.67 -10.62 -1.36
N GLY A 104 7.79 -10.42 -0.64
CA GLY A 104 9.10 -10.89 -1.07
C GLY A 104 9.62 -10.22 -2.35
N VAL A 105 9.18 -9.00 -2.65
CA VAL A 105 9.61 -8.20 -3.81
C VAL A 105 10.55 -7.08 -3.38
N GLU A 106 11.36 -6.59 -4.32
CA GLU A 106 12.32 -5.51 -4.05
C GLU A 106 11.58 -4.24 -3.64
N ALA A 107 11.89 -3.72 -2.45
CA ALA A 107 11.34 -2.47 -1.96
C ALA A 107 11.89 -1.28 -2.78
N PRO A 108 11.11 -0.21 -2.98
CA PRO A 108 11.58 0.96 -3.70
C PRO A 108 12.76 1.57 -2.95
N ASP A 109 13.77 2.03 -3.69
CA ASP A 109 14.88 2.77 -3.09
C ASP A 109 14.35 4.05 -2.43
N ARG A 110 14.51 4.11 -1.11
CA ARG A 110 14.18 5.27 -0.29
C ARG A 110 15.41 5.85 0.40
N THR A 111 16.60 5.52 -0.09
CA THR A 111 17.83 6.11 0.40
C THR A 111 17.74 7.62 0.18
N PRO A 112 17.78 8.44 1.24
CA PRO A 112 17.84 9.88 1.07
C PRO A 112 19.04 10.22 0.19
N PRO A 113 18.91 11.15 -0.76
CA PRO A 113 20.04 11.54 -1.58
C PRO A 113 21.13 12.15 -0.69
N GLU A 114 22.39 11.90 -1.04
CA GLU A 114 23.48 12.67 -0.46
C GLU A 114 23.42 14.11 -1.01
N ILE A 115 23.51 15.09 -0.11
CA ILE A 115 23.51 16.51 -0.45
C ILE A 115 24.86 17.09 -0.07
N GLU A 116 25.56 17.65 -1.05
CA GLU A 116 26.77 18.43 -0.83
C GLU A 116 26.45 19.92 -0.87
N ILE A 117 26.88 20.67 0.15
CA ILE A 117 26.78 22.13 0.19
C ILE A 117 28.18 22.69 -0.02
N SER A 118 28.42 23.32 -1.18
CA SER A 118 29.67 24.02 -1.44
C SER A 118 29.90 25.18 -0.46
N ASP A 119 31.16 25.54 -0.24
CA ASP A 119 31.52 26.66 0.64
C ASP A 119 30.82 27.97 0.24
N THR A 120 30.77 28.25 -1.07
CA THR A 120 30.07 29.43 -1.61
C THR A 120 28.57 29.39 -1.32
N ALA A 121 27.93 28.23 -1.47
CA ALA A 121 26.52 28.08 -1.14
C ALA A 121 26.28 28.24 0.37
N ALA A 122 27.14 27.68 1.22
CA ALA A 122 27.07 27.83 2.67
C ALA A 122 27.23 29.29 3.12
N GLU A 123 28.07 30.08 2.44
CA GLU A 123 28.22 31.51 2.69
C GLU A 123 26.95 32.29 2.32
N VAL A 124 26.37 32.02 1.14
CA VAL A 124 25.11 32.63 0.72
C VAL A 124 23.97 32.32 1.70
N MET A 125 23.86 31.07 2.14
CA MET A 125 22.85 30.65 3.13
C MET A 125 23.04 31.35 4.47
N ARG A 126 24.28 31.48 4.96
CA ARG A 126 24.59 32.20 6.21
C ARG A 126 24.24 33.67 6.12
N ASN A 127 24.61 34.33 5.02
CA ASN A 127 24.30 35.75 4.79
C ASN A 127 22.78 35.97 4.70
N ALA A 128 22.04 35.03 4.10
CA ALA A 128 20.58 35.10 4.05
C ALA A 128 19.92 34.99 5.43
N LEU A 129 20.57 34.37 6.42
CA LEU A 129 20.08 34.24 7.80
C LEU A 129 20.51 35.39 8.73
N GLU A 130 21.42 36.26 8.29
CA GLU A 130 21.85 37.40 9.12
C GLU A 130 20.69 38.32 9.48
N GLY A 131 20.58 38.66 10.77
CA GLY A 131 19.52 39.52 11.29
C GLY A 131 18.14 38.84 11.42
N GLN A 132 18.05 37.53 11.16
CA GLN A 132 16.79 36.77 11.19
C GLN A 132 16.84 35.64 12.26
N PRO A 133 16.85 35.99 13.57
CA PRO A 133 17.03 35.03 14.64
C PRO A 133 15.88 34.02 14.72
N GLY A 134 16.23 32.73 14.81
CA GLY A 134 15.26 31.63 14.89
C GLY A 134 14.77 31.12 13.53
N MET A 135 15.25 31.67 12.42
CA MET A 135 14.91 31.21 11.08
C MET A 135 15.96 30.26 10.51
N ALA A 136 15.54 29.32 9.67
CA ALA A 136 16.40 28.36 8.99
C ALA A 136 16.19 28.38 7.47
N VAL A 137 17.19 27.93 6.72
CA VAL A 137 17.04 27.63 5.30
C VAL A 137 16.41 26.25 5.18
N HIS A 138 15.20 26.19 4.64
CA HIS A 138 14.50 24.96 4.36
C HIS A 138 14.70 24.57 2.89
N LEU A 139 15.39 23.46 2.66
CA LEU A 139 15.50 22.80 1.37
C LEU A 139 14.49 21.65 1.31
N SER A 140 13.58 21.69 0.33
CA SER A 140 12.69 20.57 0.01
C SER A 140 12.92 20.12 -1.42
N ILE A 141 13.01 18.81 -1.64
CA ILE A 141 13.12 18.18 -2.96
C ILE A 141 12.00 17.15 -3.09
N ASP A 142 11.20 17.24 -4.15
CA ASP A 142 10.09 16.30 -4.39
C ASP A 142 10.51 15.09 -5.24
N GLY A 143 9.58 14.15 -5.45
CA GLY A 143 9.82 12.94 -6.26
C GLY A 143 10.07 13.19 -7.75
N ARG A 144 9.94 14.43 -8.24
CA ARG A 144 10.30 14.86 -9.61
C ARG A 144 11.60 15.65 -9.64
N TRP A 145 12.36 15.64 -8.53
CA TRP A 145 13.58 16.41 -8.36
C TRP A 145 13.36 17.93 -8.45
N GLN A 146 12.13 18.41 -8.25
CA GLN A 146 11.88 19.84 -8.11
C GLN A 146 12.32 20.26 -6.72
N HIS A 147 13.14 21.30 -6.65
CA HIS A 147 13.69 21.81 -5.41
C HIS A 147 13.09 23.17 -5.07
N ASN A 148 12.99 23.46 -3.78
CA ASN A 148 12.60 24.74 -3.27
C ASN A 148 13.48 25.12 -2.08
N PHE A 149 13.89 26.39 -2.04
CA PHE A 149 14.60 27.00 -0.91
C PHE A 149 13.71 28.08 -0.32
N ALA A 150 13.44 27.99 0.98
CA ALA A 150 12.67 28.98 1.71
C ALA A 150 13.37 29.33 3.03
N LEU A 151 13.05 30.51 3.56
CA LEU A 151 13.36 30.88 4.93
C LEU A 151 12.11 30.59 5.78
N GLY A 152 12.26 29.87 6.88
CA GLY A 152 11.15 29.51 7.77
C GLY A 152 11.60 28.87 9.05
#